data_AF-A0A957BXE0-F1
#
_entry.id   AF-A0A957BXE0-F1
#
_cell.length_a   1.000
_cell.length_b   1.000
_cell.length_c   1.000
_cell.angle_alpha   90.00
_cell.angle_beta   90.00
_cell.angle_gamma   90.00
#
_symmetry.space_group_name_H-M   'P 1'
#
loop_
_entity.id
_entity.type
_entity.pdbx_description
1 polymer ?
#
loop_
_entity_poly.entity_id
_entity_poly.type
_entity_poly.pdbx_seq_one_letter_code
_entity_poly.pdbx_strand_id
1 'polypeptide(L)' 'DCVAFSPDGQILASGGRDGTIKLWNPQDGALLTALEGHGKPVLTLAFHPGGHLLASGSGDNSVRLWGIASESQ' A
#
# COMPACT_ATOMS: atom_id res chain seq x y z
N ASP A 1 12.40 2.12 2.51
CA ASP A 1 11.16 1.96 3.28
C ASP A 1 10.34 3.22 3.08
N CYS A 2 9.05 3.05 2.75
CA CYS A 2 8.13 4.15 2.48
C CYS A 2 6.79 3.87 3.17
N VAL A 3 6.04 4.92 3.45
CA VAL A 3 4.70 4.85 4.07
C VAL A 3 3.77 5.88 3.44
N ALA A 4 2.48 5.57 3.40
CA ALA A 4 1.44 6.49 2.93
C ALA A 4 0.12 6.20 3.62
N PHE A 5 -0.61 7.24 4.02
CA PHE A 5 -2.00 7.11 4.47
C PHE A 5 -2.96 7.19 3.28
N SER A 6 -4.06 6.46 3.37
CA SER A 6 -5.21 6.69 2.51
C SER A 6 -5.80 8.08 2.78
N PRO A 7 -6.48 8.71 1.81
CA PRO A 7 -7.03 10.06 1.97
C PRO A 7 -8.07 10.19 3.10
N ASP A 8 -8.81 9.11 3.38
CA ASP A 8 -9.78 9.00 4.47
C ASP A 8 -9.16 8.59 5.82
N GLY A 9 -7.85 8.32 5.83
CA GLY A 9 -7.10 7.89 7.01
C GLY A 9 -7.48 6.52 7.55
N GLN A 10 -8.27 5.71 6.83
CA GLN A 10 -8.71 4.39 7.29
C GLN A 10 -7.65 3.29 7.05
N ILE A 11 -6.68 3.53 6.17
CA ILE A 11 -5.64 2.57 5.82
C ILE A 11 -4.27 3.25 5.85
N LEU A 12 -3.31 2.61 6.50
CA LEU A 12 -1.89 2.92 6.35
C LEU A 12 -1.26 1.87 5.42
N ALA A 13 -0.50 2.30 4.43
CA ALA A 13 0.32 1.42 3.61
C ALA A 13 1.80 1.60 3.94
N SER A 14 2.55 0.50 3.98
CA SER A 14 4.01 0.51 4.15
C SER A 14 4.68 -0.41 3.12
N GLY A 15 5.76 0.06 2.48
CA GLY A 15 6.54 -0.70 1.52
C GLY A 15 7.88 -1.20 2.10
N GLY A 16 8.15 -2.50 1.95
CA GLY A 16 9.33 -3.18 2.50
C GLY A 16 10.46 -3.42 1.49
N ARG A 17 11.64 -3.79 2.02
CA ARG A 17 12.81 -4.20 1.22
C ARG A 17 12.65 -5.56 0.55
N ASP A 18 11.76 -6.39 1.08
CA ASP A 18 11.39 -7.69 0.54
C ASP A 18 10.45 -7.59 -0.68
N GLY A 19 10.03 -6.38 -1.07
CA GLY A 19 9.07 -6.17 -2.16
C GLY A 19 7.61 -6.27 -1.72
N THR A 20 7.36 -6.52 -0.43
CA THR A 20 6.00 -6.60 0.10
C THR A 20 5.47 -5.20 0.42
N ILE A 21 4.18 -4.99 0.17
CA ILE A 21 3.43 -3.85 0.70
C ILE A 21 2.49 -4.38 1.77
N LYS A 22 2.45 -3.75 2.94
CA LYS A 22 1.53 -4.11 4.02
C LYS A 22 0.51 -3.00 4.22
N LEU A 23 -0.75 -3.39 4.37
CA LEU A 23 -1.86 -2.49 4.70
C LEU A 23 -2.26 -2.73 6.15
N TRP A 24 -2.47 -1.64 6.87
CA TRP A 24 -2.71 -1.64 8.31
C TRP A 24 -3.96 -0.84 8.64
N ASN A 25 -4.67 -1.26 9.69
CA ASN A 25 -5.64 -0.43 10.38
C ASN A 25 -4.86 0.57 11.25
N PRO A 26 -4.97 1.89 11.01
CA PRO A 26 -4.25 2.88 11.79
C PRO A 26 -4.70 3.02 13.24
N GLN A 27 -5.92 2.59 13.57
CA GLN A 27 -6.51 2.79 14.90
C GLN A 27 -5.89 1.85 15.95
N ASP A 28 -5.67 0.60 15.59
CA ASP A 28 -5.17 -0.45 16.48
C ASP A 28 -3.82 -1.03 16.03
N GLY A 29 -3.32 -0.63 14.85
CA GLY A 29 -2.09 -1.15 14.27
C GLY A 29 -2.22 -2.57 13.71
N ALA A 30 -3.43 -3.11 13.57
CA ALA A 30 -3.64 -4.44 13.05
C ALA A 30 -3.23 -4.52 11.56
N LEU A 31 -2.54 -5.60 11.21
CA LEU A 31 -2.24 -5.92 9.81
C LEU A 31 -3.53 -6.37 9.12
N LEU A 32 -3.99 -5.63 8.12
CA LEU A 32 -5.16 -5.97 7.32
C LEU A 32 -4.81 -6.99 6.25
N THR A 33 -3.76 -6.72 5.47
CA THR A 33 -3.29 -7.62 4.41
C THR A 33 -1.86 -7.29 3.97
N ALA A 34 -1.26 -8.22 3.23
CA ALA A 34 0.01 -8.04 2.54
C ALA A 34 -0.20 -8.23 1.03
N LEU A 35 0.34 -7.30 0.24
CA LEU A 35 0.32 -7.31 -1.21
C LEU A 35 1.69 -7.75 -1.70
N GLU A 36 1.72 -8.91 -2.32
CA GLU A 36 2.93 -9.52 -2.89
C GLU A 36 2.95 -9.32 -4.40
N GLY A 37 4.15 -9.07 -4.95
CA GLY A 37 4.31 -9.03 -6.40
C GLY A 37 5.54 -8.27 -6.89
N HIS A 38 6.08 -7.34 -6.12
CA HIS A 38 7.38 -6.76 -6.46
C HIS A 38 8.50 -7.73 -6.15
N GLY A 39 9.46 -7.85 -7.07
CA GLY A 39 10.62 -8.73 -6.92
C GLY A 39 11.82 -8.06 -6.22
N LYS A 40 11.68 -6.78 -5.88
CA LYS A 40 12.72 -5.91 -5.30
C LYS A 40 12.08 -4.88 -4.36
N PRO A 41 12.89 -4.14 -3.56
CA PRO A 41 12.38 -3.17 -2.60
C PRO A 41 11.33 -2.21 -3.16
N VAL A 42 10.27 -2.00 -2.39
CA VAL A 42 9.28 -0.94 -2.65
C VAL A 42 9.88 0.39 -2.20
N LEU A 43 10.02 1.32 -3.15
CA LEU A 43 10.71 2.59 -2.95
C LEU A 43 9.73 3.74 -2.66
N THR A 44 8.50 3.66 -3.19
CA THR A 44 7.49 4.69 -3.02
C THR A 44 6.08 4.11 -3.04
N LEU A 45 5.17 4.80 -2.35
CA LEU A 45 3.74 4.52 -2.31
C LEU A 45 2.96 5.83 -2.48
N ALA A 46 1.83 5.78 -3.18
CA ALA A 46 0.91 6.89 -3.29
C ALA A 46 -0.53 6.39 -3.42
N PHE A 47 -1.40 6.83 -2.52
CA PHE A 47 -2.83 6.61 -2.68
C PHE A 47 -3.41 7.58 -3.71
N HIS A 48 -4.34 7.09 -4.53
CA HIS A 48 -5.20 7.94 -5.32
C HIS A 48 -6.10 8.77 -4.39
N PRO A 49 -6.38 10.06 -4.69
CA PRO A 49 -7.20 10.93 -3.83
C PRO A 49 -8.60 10.38 -3.52
N GLY A 50 -9.13 9.52 -4.39
CA GLY A 50 -10.41 8.84 -4.19
C GLY A 50 -10.33 7.53 -3.38
N GLY A 51 -9.18 7.20 -2.76
CA GLY A 51 -9.01 6.08 -1.81
C GLY A 51 -9.01 4.66 -2.38
N HIS A 52 -9.62 4.44 -3.55
CA HIS A 52 -9.83 3.11 -4.16
C HIS A 52 -8.60 2.50 -4.84
N LEU A 53 -7.48 3.21 -4.91
CA LEU A 53 -6.30 2.77 -5.64
C LEU A 53 -5.02 3.16 -4.90
N LEU A 54 -4.07 2.23 -4.82
CA LEU A 54 -2.71 2.47 -4.35
C LEU A 54 -1.74 2.24 -5.51
N ALA A 55 -0.83 3.18 -5.74
CA ALA A 55 0.30 3.02 -6.66
C ALA A 55 1.58 2.72 -5.88
N SER A 56 2.38 1.78 -6.37
CA SER A 56 3.70 1.46 -5.82
C SER A 56 4.77 1.48 -6.90
N GLY A 57 5.94 2.04 -6.56
CA GLY A 57 7.14 2.00 -7.39
C GLY A 57 8.24 1.19 -6.72
N SER A 58 8.93 0.35 -7.48
CA SER A 58 9.94 -0.59 -6.96
C SER A 58 11.26 -0.53 -7.73
N GLY A 59 12.33 -0.98 -7.08
CA GLY A 59 13.64 -1.19 -7.70
C GLY A 59 13.68 -2.30 -8.76
N ASP A 60 12.57 -3.03 -8.98
CA ASP A 60 12.39 -3.97 -10.10
C ASP A 60 12.04 -3.30 -11.44
N ASN A 61 12.06 -1.97 -11.48
CA ASN A 61 11.73 -1.14 -12.63
C ASN A 61 10.24 -1.23 -13.02
N SER A 62 9.36 -1.66 -12.11
CA SER A 62 7.92 -1.67 -12.32
C SER A 62 7.18 -0.67 -11.45
N VAL A 63 6.04 -0.22 -11.97
CA VAL A 63 4.97 0.41 -11.21
C VAL A 63 3.81 -0.57 -11.16
N ARG A 64 3.20 -0.74 -9.99
CA ARG A 64 2.00 -1.56 -9.81
C ARG A 64 0.86 -0.74 -9.23
N LEU A 65 -0.35 -1.11 -9.62
CA LEU A 65 -1.59 -0.53 -9.14
C LEU A 65 -2.37 -1.60 -8.39
N TRP A 66 -2.84 -1.24 -7.20
CA TRP A 66 -3.56 -2.13 -6.30
C TRP A 66 -4.93 -1.55 -6.05
N GLY A 67 -5.97 -2.28 -6.47
CA GLY A 67 -7.34 -1.94 -6.12
C GLY A 67 -7.54 -2.13 -4.62
N ILE A 68 -8.01 -1.08 -3.96
CA ILE A 68 -8.36 -1.12 -2.54
C ILE A 68 -9.87 -1.25 -2.47
N ALA A 69 -10.36 -2.39 -2.02
CA ALA A 69 -11.78 -2.53 -1.74
C ALA A 69 -12.12 -1.62 -0.56
N SER A 70 -12.90 -0.57 -0.83
CA SER A 70 -13.68 0.06 0.24
C SER A 70 -14.65 -1.01 0.74
N GLU A 71 -14.75 -1.20 2.05
CA GLU A 71 -15.87 -1.98 2.59
C GLU A 71 -17.17 -1.36 2.05
N SER A 72 -17.82 -2.06 1.13
CA SER A 72 -19.24 -1.84 0.88
C SER A 72 -19.96 -2.36 2.12
N GLN A 73 -20.62 -1.47 2.85
CA GLN A 73 -21.56 -1.84 3.92
C GLN A 73 -22.54 -2.93 3.48
#